data_AF-A0AAU5K7T3-F1
#
_entry.id   AF-A0AAU5K7T3-F1
#
_cell.length_a   1.000
_cell.length_b   1.000
_cell.length_c   1.000
_cell.angle_alpha   90.00
_cell.angle_beta   90.00
_cell.angle_gamma   90.00
#
_symmetry.space_group_name_H-M   'P 1'
#
loop_
_entity.id
_entity.type
_entity.pdbx_description
1 polymer ?
#
loop_
_entity_poly.entity_id
_entity_poly.type
_entity_poly.pdbx_seq_one_letter_code
_entity_poly.pdbx_strand_id
1 'polypeptide(L)'
;MGGAQVRIFEQRYELRLRLGLAALAVVLVVWIFMMGVAPQGHAEVRNWSSSWIGLDVLEFLGLLGTALLYPRRPALLAPVAAATATLFGIDAWFDTMTALAGADWYTAWAFALVAEVPLTALLATLAIRSARRLDRLVSGPGGVDGPDGVGGVGGVGQVHAGPVPGAALDGVSD
;
A
#
# COMPACT_ATOMS: atom_id res chain seq x y z
N MET A 1 13.35 -32.13 -13.09
CA MET A 1 14.29 -31.52 -12.12
C MET A 1 14.04 -30.02 -11.84
N GLY A 2 13.02 -29.36 -12.41
CA GLY A 2 12.76 -27.92 -12.19
C GLY A 2 12.01 -27.54 -10.89
N GLY A 3 11.08 -28.39 -10.41
CA GLY A 3 10.22 -28.03 -9.28
C GLY A 3 10.91 -27.93 -7.91
N ALA A 4 11.99 -28.69 -7.69
CA ALA A 4 12.76 -28.61 -6.44
C ALA A 4 13.62 -27.35 -6.38
N GLN A 5 14.21 -26.95 -7.51
CA GLN A 5 14.99 -25.70 -7.63
C GLN A 5 14.10 -24.48 -7.41
N VAL A 6 12.94 -24.42 -8.07
CA VAL A 6 11.99 -23.29 -7.93
C VAL A 6 11.53 -23.12 -6.48
N ARG A 7 11.23 -24.21 -5.76
CA ARG A 7 10.84 -24.13 -4.35
C ARG A 7 11.98 -23.67 -3.43
N ILE A 8 13.23 -24.03 -3.71
CA ILE A 8 14.39 -23.58 -2.92
C ILE A 8 14.65 -22.08 -3.16
N PHE A 9 14.53 -21.61 -4.41
CA PHE A 9 14.62 -20.19 -4.72
C PHE A 9 13.47 -19.39 -4.09
N GLU A 10 12.25 -19.92 -4.13
CA GLU A 10 11.10 -19.28 -3.48
C GLU A 10 11.26 -19.23 -1.95
N GLN A 11 11.67 -20.33 -1.30
CA GLN A 11 11.92 -20.32 0.14
C GLN A 11 13.04 -19.35 0.56
N ARG A 12 14.11 -19.26 -0.24
CA ARG A 12 15.21 -18.33 0.03
C ARG A 12 14.80 -16.88 -0.14
N TYR A 13 13.92 -16.55 -1.10
CA TYR A 13 13.43 -15.19 -1.26
C TYR A 13 12.48 -14.79 -0.13
N GLU A 14 11.56 -15.68 0.27
CA GLU A 14 10.65 -15.41 1.39
C GLU A 14 11.43 -15.15 2.68
N LEU A 15 12.49 -15.94 2.93
CA LEU A 15 13.33 -15.76 4.10
C LEU A 15 14.11 -14.45 4.03
N ARG A 16 14.68 -14.10 2.87
CA ARG A 16 15.39 -12.82 2.68
C ARG A 16 14.48 -11.62 2.84
N LEU A 17 13.24 -11.70 2.36
CA LEU A 17 12.25 -10.63 2.47
C LEU A 17 11.82 -10.46 3.93
N ARG A 18 11.51 -11.57 4.63
CA ARG A 18 11.20 -11.54 6.06
C ARG A 18 12.37 -11.01 6.90
N LEU A 19 13.60 -11.47 6.62
CA LEU A 19 14.79 -10.99 7.31
C LEU A 19 15.08 -9.53 7.00
N GLY A 20 14.86 -9.08 5.76
CA GLY A 20 14.99 -7.67 5.37
C GLY A 20 14.01 -6.78 6.13
N LEU A 21 12.73 -7.19 6.20
CA LEU A 21 11.72 -6.46 6.98
C LEU A 21 12.05 -6.44 8.47
N ALA A 22 12.49 -7.58 9.03
CA ALA A 22 12.88 -7.65 10.43
C ALA A 22 14.13 -6.82 10.74
N ALA A 23 15.13 -6.82 9.85
CA ALA A 23 16.32 -6.00 10.00
C ALA A 23 15.98 -4.51 9.95
N LEU A 24 15.12 -4.10 9.02
CA LEU A 24 14.66 -2.72 8.93
C LEU A 24 13.89 -2.31 10.19
N ALA A 25 13.04 -3.18 10.71
CA ALA A 25 12.33 -2.95 11.97
C ALA A 25 13.29 -2.75 13.15
N VAL A 26 14.40 -3.49 13.21
CA VAL A 26 15.45 -3.30 14.24
C VAL A 26 16.19 -1.98 14.03
N VAL A 27 16.53 -1.63 12.79
CA VAL A 27 17.18 -0.35 12.46
C VAL A 27 16.30 0.83 12.87
N LEU A 28 15.00 0.75 12.59
CA LEU A 28 13.99 1.70 13.07
C LEU A 28 14.04 1.83 14.59
N VAL A 29 13.95 0.73 15.34
CA VAL A 29 14.00 0.78 16.81
C VAL A 29 15.28 1.45 17.34
N VAL A 30 16.43 1.20 16.71
CA VAL A 30 17.69 1.86 17.08
C VAL A 30 17.62 3.37 16.78
N TRP A 31 17.08 3.75 15.62
CA TRP A 31 16.90 5.15 15.22
C TRP A 31 15.98 5.93 16.16
N ILE A 32 14.84 5.34 16.55
CA ILE A 32 13.91 5.88 17.56
C ILE A 32 14.62 6.20 18.86
N PHE A 33 15.45 5.27 19.33
CA PHE A 33 16.18 5.43 20.58
C PHE A 33 17.25 6.53 20.48
N MET A 34 17.86 6.73 19.31
CA MET A 34 18.79 7.84 19.07
C MET A 34 18.08 9.20 19.01
N MET A 35 16.94 9.31 18.31
CA MET A 35 16.11 10.52 18.26
C MET A 35 15.62 10.93 19.66
N GLY A 36 15.27 9.96 20.51
CA GLY A 36 14.85 10.23 21.90
C GLY A 36 15.91 10.87 22.79
N VAL A 37 17.18 10.89 22.37
CA VAL A 37 18.33 11.35 23.19
C VAL A 37 18.86 12.73 22.74
N ALA A 38 18.41 13.32 21.63
CA ALA A 38 18.89 14.61 21.15
C ALA A 38 17.77 15.51 20.60
N PRO A 39 17.81 16.84 20.79
CA PRO A 39 17.94 17.61 22.03
C PRO A 39 16.66 18.42 22.37
N GLN A 40 16.56 18.80 23.64
CA GLN A 40 15.44 19.47 24.32
C GLN A 40 15.27 20.96 23.92
N GLY A 41 15.13 21.24 22.62
CA GLY A 41 15.31 22.61 22.09
C GLY A 41 14.16 23.27 21.32
N HIS A 42 13.10 22.56 20.91
CA HIS A 42 12.08 23.15 20.03
C HIS A 42 10.66 22.92 20.56
N ALA A 43 9.94 24.04 20.74
CA ALA A 43 8.54 24.23 21.11
C ALA A 43 7.93 23.14 22.00
N GLU A 44 7.73 23.45 23.28
CA GLU A 44 6.99 22.66 24.27
C GLU A 44 5.50 22.47 23.88
N VAL A 45 5.22 21.82 22.75
CA VAL A 45 3.93 21.18 22.53
C VAL A 45 3.99 19.87 23.30
N ARG A 46 3.18 19.78 24.35
CA ARG A 46 3.05 18.60 25.20
C ARG A 46 2.95 17.34 24.32
N ASN A 47 3.85 16.38 24.54
CA ASN A 47 3.88 15.07 23.89
C ASN A 47 4.43 15.00 22.44
N TRP A 48 5.16 16.01 21.93
CA TRP A 48 5.78 15.95 20.59
C TRP A 48 6.55 14.64 20.36
N SER A 49 7.47 14.28 21.26
CA SER A 49 8.22 13.02 21.19
C SER A 49 7.31 11.77 21.24
N SER A 50 6.21 11.79 21.99
CA SER A 50 5.28 10.66 22.06
C SER A 50 4.54 10.43 20.73
N SER A 51 4.28 11.48 19.95
CA SER A 51 3.63 11.36 18.64
C SER A 51 4.53 10.64 17.63
N TRP A 52 5.83 10.95 17.62
CA TRP A 52 6.83 10.26 16.78
C TRP A 52 6.95 8.80 17.16
N ILE A 53 7.13 8.50 18.45
CA ILE A 53 7.17 7.12 18.97
C ILE A 53 5.90 6.35 18.58
N GLY A 54 4.73 7.01 18.61
CA GLY A 54 3.47 6.41 18.19
C GLY A 54 3.45 6.04 16.70
N LEU A 55 3.96 6.93 15.84
CA LEU A 55 4.09 6.67 14.40
C LEU A 55 5.02 5.47 14.15
N ASP A 56 6.20 5.48 14.76
CA ASP A 56 7.20 4.42 14.60
C ASP A 56 6.67 3.04 15.04
N VAL A 57 5.92 2.99 16.14
CA VAL A 57 5.30 1.75 16.63
C VAL A 57 4.28 1.22 15.62
N LEU A 58 3.49 2.10 14.99
CA LEU A 58 2.54 1.69 13.95
C LEU A 58 3.25 1.14 12.71
N GLU A 59 4.37 1.76 12.30
CA GLU A 59 5.20 1.26 11.21
C GLU A 59 5.80 -0.11 11.50
N PHE A 60 6.39 -0.27 12.69
CA PHE A 60 6.91 -1.55 13.17
C PHE A 60 5.83 -2.63 13.13
N LEU A 61 4.64 -2.35 13.67
CA LEU A 61 3.52 -3.28 13.67
C LEU A 61 3.03 -3.58 12.25
N GLY A 62 3.06 -2.60 11.36
CA GLY A 62 2.73 -2.76 9.95
C GLY A 62 3.72 -3.68 9.21
N LEU A 63 5.03 -3.50 9.43
CA LEU A 63 6.08 -4.36 8.88
C LEU A 63 5.98 -5.78 9.42
N LEU A 64 5.82 -5.92 10.74
CA LEU A 64 5.66 -7.22 11.38
C LEU A 64 4.40 -7.92 10.88
N GLY A 65 3.27 -7.22 10.81
CA GLY A 65 2.02 -7.72 10.25
C GLY A 65 2.17 -8.17 8.81
N THR A 66 2.83 -7.37 7.97
CA THR A 66 3.14 -7.70 6.58
C THR A 66 3.99 -8.96 6.48
N ALA A 67 5.04 -9.09 7.30
CA ALA A 67 5.93 -10.26 7.33
C ALA A 67 5.22 -11.56 7.79
N LEU A 68 4.30 -11.44 8.75
CA LEU A 68 3.52 -12.57 9.29
C LEU A 68 2.41 -13.03 8.34
N LEU A 69 1.73 -12.09 7.67
CA LEU A 69 0.65 -12.38 6.74
C LEU A 69 1.15 -12.92 5.40
N TYR A 70 2.36 -12.53 5.02
CA TYR A 70 2.99 -12.95 3.78
C TYR A 70 3.57 -14.39 3.87
N PRO A 71 3.28 -15.31 2.92
CA PRO A 71 2.37 -15.23 1.76
C PRO A 71 0.98 -15.86 2.00
N ARG A 72 0.65 -16.23 3.25
CA ARG A 72 -0.48 -17.14 3.56
C ARG A 72 -1.87 -16.49 3.53
N ARG A 73 -1.99 -15.17 3.68
CA ARG A 73 -3.28 -14.48 3.82
C ARG A 73 -3.42 -13.26 2.91
N PRO A 74 -3.64 -13.45 1.60
CA PRO A 74 -3.71 -12.33 0.63
C PRO A 74 -4.81 -11.31 0.95
N ALA A 75 -5.93 -11.74 1.54
CA ALA A 75 -7.05 -10.87 1.91
C ALA A 75 -6.70 -9.85 3.01
N LEU A 76 -5.91 -10.25 4.00
CA LEU A 76 -5.47 -9.38 5.09
C LEU A 76 -4.18 -8.62 4.74
N LEU A 77 -3.34 -9.22 3.89
CA LEU A 77 -2.07 -8.62 3.49
C LEU A 77 -2.25 -7.33 2.68
N ALA A 78 -3.25 -7.26 1.81
CA ALA A 78 -3.50 -6.07 0.98
C ALA A 78 -3.76 -4.80 1.81
N PRO A 79 -4.75 -4.75 2.73
CA PRO A 79 -4.99 -3.57 3.54
C PRO A 79 -3.86 -3.26 4.53
N VAL A 80 -3.21 -4.28 5.12
CA VAL A 80 -2.09 -4.06 6.06
C VAL A 80 -0.87 -3.47 5.34
N ALA A 81 -0.49 -4.02 4.19
CA ALA A 81 0.62 -3.48 3.40
C ALA A 81 0.33 -2.07 2.87
N ALA A 82 -0.92 -1.78 2.48
CA ALA A 82 -1.33 -0.45 2.06
C ALA A 82 -1.23 0.56 3.21
N ALA A 83 -1.75 0.22 4.40
CA ALA A 83 -1.66 1.07 5.58
C ALA A 83 -0.19 1.32 5.96
N THR A 84 0.64 0.28 5.95
CA THR A 84 2.08 0.40 6.26
C THR A 84 2.79 1.28 5.25
N ALA A 85 2.49 1.16 3.94
CA ALA A 85 3.04 2.03 2.91
C ALA A 85 2.69 3.50 3.15
N THR A 86 1.45 3.78 3.54
CA THR A 86 1.00 5.14 3.86
C THR A 86 1.74 5.70 5.07
N LEU A 87 1.98 4.89 6.11
CA LEU A 87 2.72 5.33 7.30
C LEU A 87 4.15 5.78 6.93
N PHE A 88 4.91 4.95 6.19
CA PHE A 88 6.25 5.32 5.71
C PHE A 88 6.26 6.56 4.81
N GLY A 89 5.22 6.76 4.00
CA GLY A 89 5.11 7.98 3.18
C GLY A 89 4.84 9.23 4.01
N ILE A 90 4.06 9.10 5.09
CA ILE A 90 3.80 10.18 6.05
C ILE A 90 5.06 10.47 6.86
N ASP A 91 5.79 9.44 7.30
CA ASP A 91 7.04 9.56 8.03
C ASP A 91 8.09 10.34 7.23
N ALA A 92 8.34 9.93 5.98
CA ALA A 92 9.25 10.64 5.08
C ALA A 92 8.90 12.10 4.84
N TRP A 93 7.62 12.38 4.70
CA TRP A 93 7.14 13.76 4.61
C TRP A 93 7.43 14.53 5.89
N PHE A 94 7.15 13.94 7.04
CA PHE A 94 7.35 14.57 8.34
C PHE A 94 8.83 14.84 8.61
N ASP A 95 9.71 13.86 8.40
CA ASP A 95 11.16 13.98 8.59
C ASP A 95 11.76 15.09 7.73
N THR A 96 11.36 15.16 6.45
CA THR A 96 11.85 16.22 5.56
C THR A 96 11.31 17.61 5.92
N MET A 97 10.10 17.71 6.49
CA MET A 97 9.48 18.97 6.89
C MET A 97 9.95 19.49 8.26
N THR A 98 10.40 18.60 9.15
CA THR A 98 10.84 18.95 10.52
C THR A 98 12.35 19.04 10.64
N ALA A 99 13.09 18.64 9.60
CA ALA A 99 14.54 18.72 9.56
C ALA A 99 15.06 20.15 9.77
N LEU A 100 16.05 20.28 10.64
CA LEU A 100 16.75 21.54 10.87
C LEU A 100 17.61 21.93 9.66
N ALA A 101 17.80 23.23 9.47
CA ALA A 101 18.65 23.74 8.40
C ALA A 101 20.10 23.24 8.53
N GLY A 102 20.77 23.03 7.41
CA GLY A 102 22.16 22.56 7.38
C GLY A 102 22.26 21.06 7.09
N ALA A 103 23.15 20.36 7.79
CA ALA A 103 23.46 18.95 7.52
C ALA A 103 22.26 18.01 7.79
N ASP A 104 21.41 18.33 8.76
CA ASP A 104 20.23 17.53 9.12
C ASP A 104 19.22 17.48 7.98
N TRP A 105 19.02 18.61 7.27
CA TRP A 105 18.16 18.67 6.08
C TRP A 105 18.59 17.71 4.97
N TYR A 106 19.89 17.70 4.62
CA TYR A 106 20.39 16.77 3.59
C TYR A 106 20.31 15.31 4.04
N THR A 107 20.50 15.06 5.34
CA THR A 107 20.44 13.71 5.92
C THR A 107 19.01 13.19 5.90
N ALA A 108 18.02 14.00 6.29
CA ALA A 108 16.59 13.65 6.21
C ALA A 108 16.16 13.34 4.77
N TRP A 109 16.54 14.18 3.80
CA TRP A 109 16.26 13.91 2.39
C TRP A 109 16.95 12.65 1.87
N ALA A 110 18.19 12.37 2.30
CA ALA A 110 18.89 11.16 1.91
C ALA A 110 18.18 9.90 2.46
N PHE A 111 17.75 9.92 3.73
CA PHE A 111 16.99 8.83 4.34
C PHE A 111 15.64 8.63 3.66
N ALA A 112 14.86 9.70 3.47
CA ALA A 112 13.58 9.65 2.79
C ALA A 112 13.69 9.01 1.40
N LEU A 113 14.69 9.41 0.60
CA LEU A 113 14.85 8.91 -0.77
C LEU A 113 15.45 7.49 -0.85
N VAL A 114 16.30 7.10 0.09
CA VAL A 114 17.03 5.81 0.04
C VAL A 114 16.33 4.71 0.82
N ALA A 115 15.63 5.05 1.91
CA ALA A 115 14.99 4.08 2.79
C ALA A 115 13.46 4.14 2.66
N GLU A 116 12.84 5.25 3.07
CA GLU A 116 11.39 5.30 3.27
C GLU A 116 10.59 5.28 1.95
N VAL A 117 11.00 6.04 0.93
CA VAL A 117 10.33 6.05 -0.38
C VAL A 117 10.43 4.68 -1.07
N PRO A 118 11.60 4.03 -1.14
CA PRO A 118 11.69 2.66 -1.65
C PRO A 118 10.84 1.67 -0.86
N LEU A 119 10.77 1.81 0.47
CA LEU A 119 9.95 0.94 1.30
C LEU A 119 8.46 1.14 1.05
N THR A 120 8.03 2.39 0.96
CA THR A 120 6.67 2.80 0.59
C THR A 120 6.28 2.16 -0.74
N ALA A 121 7.14 2.28 -1.75
CA ALA A 121 6.92 1.66 -3.06
C ALA A 121 6.85 0.13 -2.97
N LEU A 122 7.74 -0.51 -2.22
CA LEU A 122 7.74 -1.95 -2.03
C LEU A 122 6.42 -2.43 -1.39
N LEU A 123 6.00 -1.81 -0.30
CA LEU A 123 4.77 -2.14 0.43
C LEU A 123 3.52 -1.88 -0.43
N ALA A 124 3.48 -0.77 -1.16
CA ALA A 124 2.40 -0.46 -2.10
C ALA A 124 2.31 -1.51 -3.21
N THR A 125 3.44 -1.93 -3.79
CA THR A 125 3.43 -2.99 -4.82
C THR A 125 2.95 -4.32 -4.23
N LEU A 126 3.30 -4.64 -2.99
CA LEU A 126 2.84 -5.84 -2.30
C LEU A 126 1.33 -5.78 -2.04
N ALA A 127 0.81 -4.63 -1.62
CA ALA A 127 -0.62 -4.39 -1.44
C ALA A 127 -1.39 -4.61 -2.74
N ILE A 128 -0.96 -3.99 -3.84
CA ILE A 128 -1.58 -4.12 -5.17
C ILE A 128 -1.55 -5.56 -5.67
N ARG A 129 -0.40 -6.24 -5.54
CA ARG A 129 -0.27 -7.66 -5.95
C ARG A 129 -1.18 -8.57 -5.14
N SER A 130 -1.31 -8.32 -3.84
CA SER A 130 -2.16 -9.11 -2.94
C SER A 130 -3.63 -8.92 -3.24
N ALA A 131 -4.06 -7.67 -3.48
CA ALA A 131 -5.43 -7.35 -3.90
C ALA A 131 -5.79 -8.02 -5.24
N ARG A 132 -4.92 -7.91 -6.24
CA ARG A 132 -5.11 -8.58 -7.55
C ARG A 132 -5.14 -10.10 -7.44
N ARG A 133 -4.39 -10.69 -6.50
CA ARG A 133 -4.44 -12.14 -6.26
C ARG A 133 -5.78 -12.54 -5.63
N LEU A 134 -6.26 -11.77 -4.66
CA LEU A 134 -7.56 -12.02 -4.03
C LEU A 134 -8.69 -11.95 -5.07
N ASP A 135 -8.71 -10.90 -5.89
CA ASP A 135 -9.70 -10.70 -6.95
C ASP A 135 -9.77 -11.92 -7.89
N ARG A 136 -8.62 -12.41 -8.37
CA ARG A 136 -8.57 -13.64 -9.20
C ARG A 136 -9.05 -14.91 -8.49
N LEU A 137 -8.87 -15.02 -7.18
CA LEU A 137 -9.36 -16.16 -6.41
C LEU A 137 -10.88 -16.11 -6.22
N VAL A 138 -11.45 -14.91 -6.12
CA VAL A 138 -12.88 -14.68 -6.02
C VAL A 138 -13.57 -14.83 -7.38
N SER A 139 -12.98 -14.29 -8.46
CA SER A 139 -13.52 -14.31 -9.83
C SER A 139 -13.15 -15.56 -10.65
N GLY A 140 -12.49 -16.56 -10.06
CA GLY A 140 -12.10 -17.79 -10.76
C GLY A 140 -13.31 -18.66 -11.16
N PRO A 141 -13.14 -19.72 -11.98
CA PRO A 141 -14.23 -20.48 -12.63
C PRO A 141 -15.24 -21.21 -11.71
N GLY A 142 -15.09 -21.09 -10.40
CA GLY A 142 -16.04 -21.59 -9.39
C GLY A 142 -16.62 -20.50 -8.50
N GLY A 143 -16.41 -19.22 -8.84
CA GLY A 143 -17.04 -18.07 -8.20
C GLY A 143 -18.51 -18.07 -8.56
N VAL A 144 -19.30 -18.78 -7.74
CA VAL A 144 -20.75 -18.72 -7.59
C VAL A 144 -21.46 -18.03 -8.76
N ASP A 145 -21.96 -18.82 -9.71
CA ASP A 145 -23.19 -18.45 -10.42
C ASP A 145 -24.31 -18.44 -9.37
N GLY A 146 -24.42 -17.32 -8.63
CA GLY A 146 -25.48 -17.05 -7.67
C GLY A 146 -26.65 -16.34 -8.37
N PRO A 147 -27.91 -16.80 -8.19
CA PRO A 147 -29.05 -16.40 -9.00
C PRO A 147 -29.69 -15.08 -8.52
N ASP A 148 -28.99 -13.96 -8.59
CA ASP A 148 -29.57 -12.67 -8.23
C ASP A 148 -28.74 -11.52 -8.77
N GLY A 149 -29.19 -11.02 -9.93
CA GLY A 149 -28.70 -9.78 -10.51
C GLY A 149 -28.89 -8.61 -9.56
N VAL A 150 -27.78 -7.94 -9.24
CA VAL A 150 -27.79 -6.54 -8.81
C VAL A 150 -26.75 -5.79 -9.63
N GLY A 151 -27.27 -5.10 -10.64
CA GLY A 151 -26.80 -3.80 -11.13
C GLY A 151 -25.30 -3.64 -11.36
N GLY A 152 -24.87 -3.90 -12.60
CA GLY A 152 -23.64 -3.33 -13.13
C GLY A 152 -23.69 -1.80 -13.04
N VAL A 153 -22.93 -1.24 -12.11
CA VAL A 153 -22.62 0.19 -12.09
C VAL A 153 -21.36 0.40 -12.92
N GLY A 154 -21.49 1.14 -14.02
CA GLY A 154 -20.35 1.84 -14.62
C GLY A 154 -19.94 1.46 -16.05
N GLY A 155 -20.89 1.06 -16.92
CA GLY A 155 -20.66 1.07 -18.37
C GLY A 155 -20.77 2.50 -18.92
N VAL A 156 -19.67 3.25 -18.87
CA VAL A 156 -19.54 4.51 -19.62
C VAL A 156 -19.39 4.17 -21.11
N GLY A 157 -20.38 4.58 -21.91
CA GLY A 157 -20.21 4.76 -23.35
C GLY A 157 -20.88 3.73 -24.25
N GLN A 158 -22.21 3.79 -24.38
CA GLN A 158 -22.85 3.43 -25.64
C GLN A 158 -24.14 4.24 -25.84
N VAL A 159 -24.01 5.45 -26.39
CA VAL A 159 -25.11 6.22 -26.95
C VAL A 159 -25.56 5.54 -28.24
N HIS A 160 -26.64 4.79 -28.17
CA HIS A 160 -27.33 4.20 -29.31
C HIS A 160 -28.14 5.31 -30.00
N ALA A 161 -27.64 5.82 -31.12
CA ALA A 161 -28.39 6.73 -31.98
C ALA A 161 -29.46 5.92 -32.74
N GLY A 162 -30.70 5.95 -32.25
CA GLY A 162 -31.87 5.43 -32.96
C GLY A 162 -32.33 6.39 -34.07
N PRO A 163 -32.98 5.89 -35.15
CA PRO A 163 -33.45 6.74 -36.24
C PRO A 163 -34.64 7.59 -35.82
N VAL A 164 -34.62 8.88 -36.18
CA VAL A 164 -35.73 9.82 -35.98
C VAL A 164 -36.89 9.48 -36.94
N PRO A 165 -38.13 9.23 -36.46
CA PRO A 165 -39.28 9.00 -37.34
C PRO A 165 -39.71 10.29 -38.03
N GLY A 166 -39.72 10.28 -39.37
CA GLY A 166 -40.26 11.34 -40.21
C GLY A 166 -41.78 11.43 -40.08
N ALA A 167 -42.26 12.63 -39.78
CA ALA A 167 -43.67 12.97 -39.72
C ALA A 167 -44.19 13.32 -41.13
N ALA A 168 -45.26 12.61 -41.53
CA ALA A 168 -46.34 12.99 -42.46
C ALA A 168 -45.92 13.35 -43.91
N LEU A 169 -46.68 13.07 -44.99
CA LEU A 169 -48.10 13.30 -45.23
C LEU A 169 -48.53 12.45 -46.45
N ASP A 170 -49.46 11.50 -46.28
CA ASP A 170 -50.31 10.96 -47.37
C ASP A 170 -51.74 11.07 -46.81
N GLY A 171 -52.76 11.68 -47.43
CA GLY A 171 -53.02 11.78 -48.86
C GLY A 171 -54.09 10.76 -49.25
N VAL A 172 -55.32 10.85 -48.71
CA VAL A 172 -56.49 10.09 -49.19
C VAL A 172 -57.74 10.97 -49.20
N SER A 173 -58.24 11.15 -50.41
CA SER A 173 -59.58 11.57 -50.80
C SER A 173 -60.59 10.42 -50.64
N ASP A 174 -61.74 10.71 -50.03
CA ASP A 174 -63.10 10.52 -50.58
C ASP A 174 -64.14 11.18 -49.63
#